data_AF-A0A8S3GAE7-F1
#
_entry.id   AF-A0A8S3GAE7-F1
#
_cell.length_a   1.000
_cell.length_b   1.000
_cell.length_c   1.000
_cell.angle_alpha   90.00
_cell.angle_beta   90.00
_cell.angle_gamma   90.00
#
_symmetry.space_group_name_H-M   'P 1'
#
loop_
_entity.id
_entity.type
_entity.pdbx_description
1 polymer ?
#
loop_
_entity_poly.entity_id
_entity_poly.type
_entity_poly.pdbx_seq_one_letter_code
_entity_poly.pdbx_strand_id
1 'polypeptide(L)'
;MVQLRKDPRYKMSYVDALQLADKTAKQYQISLGSDTLPRLLLRNLAVPNQNPSKNLQQISHLIDDQRSLAITYTGRVIISLCDQCVRIEARNHTLQKPKNIIIEHNLNENETNLQQLLERVTRYGKDRNVQLLQLIDLNLLSSQSAYDEKKIFETLKERYDEYAAYNRSLIVYDLDSLIGVNKSESESSMGRSSNSSVVNQNIYTYVRARFREAVIETTTPANDAQRVEKWAIAVTREPFLLRQFCVDVGFTQTKHEEDEMEDERRKSEDLIQCVKCRDFYIENENKM
;
A
#
# COMPACT_ATOMS: atom_id res chain seq x y z
N MET A 1 18.90 -25.93 -44.37
CA MET A 1 19.03 -26.85 -43.21
C MET A 1 17.70 -26.93 -42.50
N VAL A 2 16.97 -28.03 -42.71
CA VAL A 2 15.64 -28.25 -42.12
C VAL A 2 15.85 -28.91 -40.76
N GLN A 3 15.56 -28.19 -39.67
CA GLN A 3 15.57 -28.78 -38.34
C GLN A 3 14.44 -29.81 -38.25
N LEU A 4 14.82 -31.08 -38.06
CA LEU A 4 13.91 -32.18 -37.80
C LEU A 4 13.02 -31.84 -36.60
N ARG A 5 11.69 -31.88 -36.81
CA ARG A 5 10.69 -31.85 -35.74
C ARG A 5 10.91 -33.07 -34.85
N LYS A 6 11.58 -32.86 -33.72
CA LYS A 6 11.59 -33.81 -32.61
C LYS A 6 10.17 -33.85 -32.06
N ASP A 7 9.53 -34.98 -32.29
CA ASP A 7 8.22 -35.39 -31.76
C ASP A 7 6.96 -34.91 -32.56
N PRO A 8 6.29 -35.79 -33.33
CA PRO A 8 5.06 -35.46 -34.06
C PRO A 8 3.83 -35.28 -33.15
N ARG A 9 4.00 -35.41 -31.83
CA ARG A 9 2.95 -35.21 -30.82
C ARG A 9 3.26 -34.06 -29.86
N TYR A 10 4.09 -33.09 -30.26
CA TYR A 10 4.29 -31.89 -29.46
C TYR A 10 2.95 -31.16 -29.26
N LYS A 11 2.35 -31.36 -28.08
CA LYS A 11 1.16 -30.64 -27.65
C LYS A 11 1.63 -29.41 -26.92
N MET A 12 1.59 -28.26 -27.61
CA MET A 12 1.79 -26.97 -26.96
C MET A 12 0.72 -26.81 -25.88
N SER A 13 1.12 -26.42 -24.68
CA SER A 13 0.15 -26.21 -23.60
C SER A 13 -0.79 -25.07 -23.98
N TYR A 14 -2.03 -25.10 -23.47
CA TYR A 14 -3.01 -24.05 -23.76
C TYR A 14 -2.51 -22.66 -23.35
N VAL A 15 -1.76 -22.58 -22.25
CA VAL A 15 -1.15 -21.33 -21.76
C VAL A 15 -0.05 -20.86 -22.72
N ASP A 16 0.85 -21.75 -23.15
CA ASP A 16 1.91 -21.40 -24.10
C ASP A 16 1.32 -20.97 -25.45
N ALA A 17 0.21 -21.61 -25.86
CA ALA A 17 -0.54 -21.23 -27.05
C ALA A 17 -1.12 -19.83 -26.96
N LEU A 18 -1.73 -19.49 -25.82
CA LEU A 18 -2.27 -18.15 -25.60
C LEU A 18 -1.17 -17.09 -25.47
N GLN A 19 -0.01 -17.42 -24.89
CA GLN A 19 1.13 -16.51 -24.84
C GLN A 19 1.73 -16.25 -26.23
N LEU A 20 1.83 -17.29 -27.06
CA LEU A 20 2.27 -17.15 -28.44
C LEU A 20 1.25 -16.35 -29.26
N ALA A 21 -0.04 -16.60 -29.05
CA ALA A 21 -1.12 -15.85 -29.67
C ALA A 21 -1.14 -14.39 -29.21
N ASP A 22 -0.85 -14.07 -27.94
CA ASP A 22 -0.71 -12.69 -27.44
C ASP A 22 0.45 -11.97 -28.11
N LYS A 23 1.63 -12.61 -28.20
CA LYS A 23 2.79 -12.06 -28.90
C LYS A 23 2.47 -11.77 -30.37
N THR A 24 1.78 -12.70 -31.02
CA THR A 24 1.36 -12.56 -32.42
C THR A 24 0.33 -11.44 -32.56
N ALA A 25 -0.70 -11.39 -31.70
CA ALA A 25 -1.72 -10.35 -31.72
C ALA A 25 -1.13 -8.95 -31.50
N LYS A 26 -0.14 -8.81 -30.59
CA LYS A 26 0.61 -7.56 -30.39
C LYS A 26 1.42 -7.17 -31.63
N GLN A 27 2.10 -8.14 -32.26
CA GLN A 27 2.89 -7.90 -33.46
C GLN A 27 2.02 -7.39 -34.63
N TYR A 28 0.79 -7.90 -34.75
CA TYR A 28 -0.18 -7.46 -35.77
C TYR A 28 -1.14 -6.37 -35.29
N GLN A 29 -0.92 -5.81 -34.10
CA GLN A 29 -1.76 -4.75 -33.50
C GLN A 29 -3.25 -5.10 -33.41
N ILE A 30 -3.58 -6.37 -33.22
CA ILE A 30 -4.95 -6.86 -33.07
C ILE A 30 -5.32 -6.76 -31.58
N SER A 31 -5.96 -5.65 -31.21
CA SER A 31 -6.42 -5.39 -29.85
C SER A 31 -7.95 -5.40 -29.76
N LEU A 32 -8.43 -5.72 -28.56
CA LEU A 32 -9.80 -5.55 -28.13
C LEU A 32 -9.79 -4.52 -27.00
N GLY A 33 -10.05 -3.26 -27.33
CA GLY A 33 -9.80 -2.14 -26.42
C GLY A 33 -8.31 -1.91 -26.21
N SER A 34 -7.85 -1.91 -24.96
CA SER A 34 -6.46 -1.65 -24.57
C SER A 34 -5.57 -2.90 -24.46
N ASP A 35 -6.14 -4.09 -24.61
CA ASP A 35 -5.44 -5.38 -24.49
C ASP A 35 -5.76 -6.31 -25.68
N THR A 36 -5.06 -7.43 -25.80
CA THR A 36 -5.38 -8.46 -26.81
C THR A 36 -6.33 -9.52 -26.21
N LEU A 37 -7.15 -10.15 -27.05
CA LEU A 37 -8.04 -11.23 -26.59
C LEU A 37 -7.28 -12.39 -25.89
N PRO A 38 -6.12 -12.87 -26.39
CA PRO A 38 -5.34 -13.89 -25.68
C PRO A 38 -4.84 -13.40 -24.31
N ARG A 39 -4.48 -12.11 -24.18
CA ARG A 39 -4.09 -11.51 -22.90
C ARG A 39 -5.24 -11.49 -21.90
N LEU A 40 -6.45 -11.17 -22.36
CA LEU A 40 -7.66 -11.21 -21.54
C LEU A 40 -8.03 -12.64 -21.12
N LEU A 41 -7.86 -13.62 -22.02
CA LEU A 41 -8.08 -15.03 -21.71
C LEU A 41 -7.04 -15.57 -20.71
N LEU A 42 -5.78 -15.17 -20.82
CA LEU A 42 -4.74 -15.50 -19.82
C LEU A 42 -5.08 -14.92 -18.44
N ARG A 43 -5.65 -13.71 -18.38
CA ARG A 43 -6.14 -13.13 -17.12
C ARG A 43 -7.33 -13.90 -16.56
N ASN A 44 -8.27 -14.32 -17.41
CA ASN A 44 -9.42 -15.11 -16.98
C ASN A 44 -9.04 -16.53 -16.52
N LEU A 45 -7.99 -17.12 -17.08
CA LEU A 45 -7.43 -18.39 -16.60
C LEU A 45 -6.78 -18.27 -15.22
N ALA A 46 -6.35 -17.07 -14.83
CA ALA A 46 -5.85 -16.76 -13.49
C ALA A 46 -6.97 -16.44 -12.49
N VAL A 47 -8.25 -16.50 -12.91
CA VAL A 47 -9.42 -16.42 -12.03
C VAL A 47 -9.96 -17.85 -11.85
N PRO A 48 -9.97 -18.40 -10.62
CA PRO A 48 -10.11 -19.84 -10.43
C PRO A 48 -11.56 -20.29 -10.63
N ASN A 49 -11.81 -21.09 -11.66
CA ASN A 49 -12.97 -21.96 -11.75
C ASN A 49 -12.53 -23.42 -11.97
N GLN A 50 -12.65 -24.19 -10.89
CA GLN A 50 -12.99 -25.62 -10.81
C GLN A 50 -12.28 -26.60 -11.77
N ASN A 51 -11.09 -27.08 -11.37
CA ASN A 51 -10.70 -28.51 -11.24
C ASN A 51 -9.18 -28.72 -11.47
N PRO A 52 -8.43 -29.35 -10.55
CA PRO A 52 -6.98 -29.43 -10.62
C PRO A 52 -6.54 -30.69 -11.37
N SER A 53 -5.86 -30.51 -12.51
CA SER A 53 -5.05 -31.56 -13.12
C SER A 53 -3.57 -31.20 -13.02
N LYS A 54 -2.87 -32.03 -12.26
CA LYS A 54 -1.45 -32.02 -11.94
C LYS A 54 -0.58 -31.84 -13.20
N ASN A 55 0.22 -30.77 -13.25
CA ASN A 55 1.59 -30.71 -13.83
C ASN A 55 2.07 -29.27 -14.12
N LEU A 56 2.02 -28.36 -13.14
CA LEU A 56 2.67 -27.03 -13.23
C LEU A 56 3.30 -26.66 -11.88
N GLN A 57 4.29 -27.44 -11.44
CA GLN A 57 5.04 -27.23 -10.18
C GLN A 57 6.24 -26.27 -10.32
N GLN A 58 6.26 -25.36 -11.30
CA GLN A 58 7.40 -24.45 -11.49
C GLN A 58 7.04 -22.96 -11.63
N ILE A 59 5.80 -22.57 -11.35
CA ILE A 59 5.39 -21.14 -11.23
C ILE A 59 4.82 -20.84 -9.81
N SER A 60 4.81 -21.84 -8.93
CA SER A 60 4.08 -21.87 -7.66
C SER A 60 4.78 -21.22 -6.47
N HIS A 61 5.45 -20.07 -6.64
CA HIS A 61 6.08 -19.41 -5.50
C HIS A 61 5.59 -18.03 -5.08
N LEU A 62 4.74 -17.30 -5.84
CA LEU A 62 4.36 -15.95 -5.39
C LEU A 62 2.93 -15.44 -5.65
N ILE A 63 1.98 -16.23 -6.17
CA ILE A 63 0.59 -15.73 -6.35
C ILE A 63 -0.45 -16.78 -5.92
N ASP A 64 -0.92 -16.63 -4.69
CA ASP A 64 -2.35 -16.53 -4.31
C ASP A 64 -3.38 -17.62 -4.68
N ASP A 65 -2.97 -18.83 -5.04
CA ASP A 65 -3.93 -19.91 -5.34
C ASP A 65 -4.29 -20.77 -4.11
N GLN A 66 -5.28 -20.28 -3.36
CA GLN A 66 -6.29 -20.97 -2.51
C GLN A 66 -6.83 -20.10 -1.34
N ARG A 67 -6.29 -18.89 -1.13
CA ARG A 67 -6.72 -17.94 -0.07
C ARG A 67 -7.55 -16.75 -0.56
N SER A 68 -7.74 -16.63 -1.87
CA SER A 68 -8.31 -15.47 -2.56
C SER A 68 -9.81 -15.26 -2.36
N LEU A 69 -10.54 -16.19 -1.71
CA LEU A 69 -11.92 -15.98 -1.26
C LEU A 69 -12.04 -15.38 0.15
N ALA A 70 -10.94 -15.31 0.89
CA ALA A 70 -10.97 -14.92 2.29
C ALA A 70 -10.23 -13.61 2.59
N ILE A 71 -9.53 -13.00 1.63
CA ILE A 71 -8.80 -11.76 1.87
C ILE A 71 -9.48 -10.63 1.10
N THR A 72 -10.04 -9.68 1.85
CA THR A 72 -10.68 -8.47 1.30
C THR A 72 -9.82 -7.26 1.61
N TYR A 73 -9.33 -6.56 0.60
CA TYR A 73 -8.54 -5.34 0.80
C TYR A 73 -9.39 -4.24 1.47
N THR A 74 -8.78 -3.42 2.33
CA THR A 74 -9.52 -2.31 2.98
C THR A 74 -9.53 -1.04 2.13
N GLY A 75 -8.65 -0.93 1.13
CA GLY A 75 -8.45 0.28 0.35
C GLY A 75 -7.33 1.18 0.90
N ARG A 76 -6.73 0.82 2.04
CA ARG A 76 -5.69 1.61 2.71
C ARG A 76 -4.31 1.07 2.38
N VAL A 77 -3.44 1.95 1.90
CA VAL A 77 -2.04 1.65 1.59
C VAL A 77 -1.13 2.69 2.21
N ILE A 78 -0.04 2.26 2.82
CA ILE A 78 1.02 3.13 3.33
C ILE A 78 2.33 2.75 2.63
N ILE A 79 3.04 3.75 2.12
CA ILE A 79 4.36 3.58 1.51
C ILE A 79 5.37 4.31 2.39
N SER A 80 6.27 3.55 3.00
CA SER A 80 7.41 4.06 3.75
C SER A 80 8.62 4.11 2.83
N LEU A 81 9.04 5.33 2.50
CA LEU A 81 10.26 5.56 1.73
C LEU A 81 11.52 5.37 2.59
N CYS A 82 11.41 5.50 3.92
CA CYS A 82 12.51 5.22 4.85
C CYS A 82 12.75 3.70 4.96
N ASP A 83 11.69 2.92 5.15
CA ASP A 83 11.79 1.48 5.33
C ASP A 83 11.79 0.71 4.01
N GLN A 84 11.73 1.43 2.88
CA GLN A 84 11.69 0.88 1.53
C GLN A 84 10.59 -0.17 1.34
N CYS A 85 9.41 0.08 1.89
CA CYS A 85 8.30 -0.88 1.89
C CYS A 85 6.94 -0.25 1.57
N VAL A 86 6.07 -1.06 0.97
CA VAL A 86 4.65 -0.79 0.72
C VAL A 86 3.86 -1.74 1.59
N ARG A 87 3.01 -1.18 2.45
CA ARG A 87 2.11 -1.91 3.34
C ARG A 87 0.69 -1.74 2.84
N ILE A 88 0.06 -2.84 2.44
CA ILE A 88 -1.33 -2.89 2.01
C ILE A 88 -2.13 -3.58 3.09
N GLU A 89 -3.16 -2.91 3.58
CA GLU A 89 -4.03 -3.52 4.59
C GLU A 89 -5.16 -4.32 3.93
N ALA A 90 -5.37 -5.52 4.45
CA ALA A 90 -6.45 -6.39 4.05
C ALA A 90 -7.11 -7.05 5.27
N ARG A 91 -8.31 -7.56 5.09
CA ARG A 91 -9.09 -8.27 6.10
C ARG A 91 -9.13 -9.74 5.73
N ASN A 92 -8.68 -10.59 6.65
CA ASN A 92 -8.76 -12.03 6.49
C ASN A 92 -10.03 -12.59 7.16
N HIS A 93 -10.89 -13.20 6.35
CA HIS A 93 -12.15 -13.83 6.69
C HIS A 93 -12.02 -15.35 6.98
N THR A 94 -10.84 -15.96 6.83
CA THR A 94 -10.65 -17.38 7.19
C THR A 94 -10.73 -17.65 8.68
N LEU A 95 -10.55 -16.61 9.50
CA LEU A 95 -10.53 -16.71 10.96
C LEU A 95 -11.95 -16.55 11.51
N GLN A 96 -12.30 -17.29 12.58
CA GLN A 96 -13.59 -17.16 13.28
C GLN A 96 -13.93 -15.72 13.69
N LYS A 97 -12.91 -14.88 13.86
CA LYS A 97 -13.02 -13.42 13.97
C LYS A 97 -12.23 -12.80 12.81
N PRO A 98 -12.85 -11.97 11.96
CA PRO A 98 -12.12 -11.30 10.88
C PRO A 98 -11.02 -10.44 11.50
N LYS A 99 -9.77 -10.72 11.14
CA LYS A 99 -8.60 -9.94 11.58
C LYS A 99 -8.05 -9.19 10.38
N ASN A 100 -7.66 -7.94 10.60
CA ASN A 100 -6.88 -7.23 9.60
C ASN A 100 -5.45 -7.81 9.58
N ILE A 101 -4.88 -7.87 8.39
CA ILE A 101 -3.54 -8.35 8.08
C ILE A 101 -2.86 -7.31 7.18
N ILE A 102 -1.53 -7.31 7.19
CA ILE A 102 -0.73 -6.47 6.30
C ILE A 102 -0.07 -7.37 5.27
N ILE A 103 -0.14 -6.93 4.02
CA ILE A 103 0.62 -7.47 2.90
C ILE A 103 1.75 -6.48 2.61
N GLU A 104 2.99 -6.93 2.76
CA GLU A 104 4.17 -6.10 2.55
C GLU A 104 4.84 -6.40 1.21
N HIS A 105 5.23 -5.34 0.51
CA HIS A 105 6.05 -5.43 -0.69
C HIS A 105 7.23 -4.49 -0.57
N ASN A 106 8.41 -4.96 -0.95
CA ASN A 106 9.58 -4.09 -1.02
C ASN A 106 9.44 -3.09 -2.17
N LEU A 107 10.03 -1.92 -1.97
CA LEU A 107 10.28 -0.95 -3.02
C LEU A 107 11.44 -1.43 -3.91
N ASN A 108 11.40 -1.04 -5.17
CA ASN A 108 12.53 -1.24 -6.07
C ASN A 108 13.68 -0.31 -5.66
N GLU A 109 14.93 -0.69 -5.95
CA GLU A 109 16.11 0.14 -5.62
C GLU A 109 16.03 1.56 -6.21
N ASN A 110 15.29 1.72 -7.31
CA ASN A 110 15.09 2.99 -8.00
C ASN A 110 13.91 3.81 -7.44
N GLU A 111 13.18 3.33 -6.43
CA GLU A 111 11.98 3.98 -5.88
C GLU A 111 12.32 4.76 -4.60
N THR A 112 13.13 5.82 -4.75
CA THR A 112 13.60 6.64 -3.61
C THR A 112 12.70 7.83 -3.29
N ASN A 113 11.84 8.22 -4.22
CA ASN A 113 10.97 9.39 -4.09
C ASN A 113 9.59 9.14 -4.72
N LEU A 114 8.65 10.03 -4.40
CA LEU A 114 7.28 9.95 -4.88
C LEU A 114 7.20 9.94 -6.41
N GLN A 115 8.00 10.75 -7.10
CA GLN A 115 7.99 10.83 -8.56
C GLN A 115 8.33 9.48 -9.21
N GLN A 116 9.28 8.73 -8.65
CA GLN A 116 9.64 7.38 -9.10
C GLN A 116 8.54 6.36 -8.76
N LEU A 117 7.88 6.53 -7.61
CA LEU A 117 6.75 5.68 -7.21
C LEU A 117 5.50 5.88 -8.08
N LEU A 118 5.34 7.04 -8.73
CA LEU A 118 4.14 7.32 -9.53
C LEU A 118 3.93 6.29 -10.65
N GLU A 119 4.98 5.73 -11.25
CA GLU A 119 4.83 4.70 -12.27
C GLU A 119 4.18 3.43 -11.68
N ARG A 120 4.66 3.00 -10.51
CA ARG A 120 4.12 1.84 -9.79
C ARG A 120 2.69 2.08 -9.33
N VAL A 121 2.40 3.25 -8.77
CA VAL A 121 1.04 3.64 -8.34
C VAL A 121 0.09 3.72 -9.53
N THR A 122 0.52 4.30 -10.65
CA THR A 122 -0.29 4.39 -11.87
C THR A 122 -0.55 3.01 -12.46
N ARG A 123 0.45 2.14 -12.48
CA ARG A 123 0.30 0.74 -12.89
C ARG A 123 -0.69 0.00 -11.99
N TYR A 124 -0.59 0.20 -10.68
CA TYR A 124 -1.52 -0.37 -9.70
C TYR A 124 -2.97 0.10 -9.96
N GLY A 125 -3.17 1.41 -10.18
CA GLY A 125 -4.48 1.97 -10.53
C GLY A 125 -5.02 1.40 -11.85
N LYS A 126 -4.16 1.23 -12.86
CA LYS A 126 -4.53 0.63 -14.14
C LYS A 126 -4.95 -0.83 -13.99
N ASP A 127 -4.21 -1.62 -13.22
CA ASP A 127 -4.51 -3.04 -12.98
C ASP A 127 -5.83 -3.23 -12.22
N ARG A 128 -6.24 -2.24 -11.41
CA ARG A 128 -7.52 -2.20 -10.71
C ARG A 128 -8.65 -1.53 -11.51
N ASN A 129 -8.38 -1.04 -12.72
CA ASN A 129 -9.32 -0.30 -13.55
C ASN A 129 -9.94 0.90 -12.81
N VAL A 130 -9.08 1.68 -12.14
CA VAL A 130 -9.44 2.93 -11.48
C VAL A 130 -9.79 3.99 -12.52
N GLN A 131 -10.89 4.73 -12.30
CA GLN A 131 -11.38 5.78 -13.20
C GLN A 131 -10.65 7.12 -12.98
N LEU A 132 -10.28 7.40 -11.72
CA LEU A 132 -9.63 8.64 -11.34
C LEU A 132 -8.46 8.36 -10.39
N LEU A 133 -7.28 8.87 -10.74
CA LEU A 133 -6.11 8.91 -9.88
C LEU A 133 -5.80 10.37 -9.56
N GLN A 134 -5.74 10.71 -8.27
CA GLN A 134 -5.35 12.04 -7.81
C GLN A 134 -4.09 11.97 -6.96
N LEU A 135 -3.16 12.87 -7.25
CA LEU A 135 -1.97 13.11 -6.46
C LEU A 135 -2.15 14.42 -5.68
N ILE A 136 -2.08 14.34 -4.36
CA ILE A 136 -2.14 15.50 -3.46
C ILE A 136 -0.73 15.71 -2.92
N ASP A 137 -0.05 16.70 -3.48
CA ASP A 137 1.31 17.11 -3.10
C ASP A 137 1.40 18.65 -2.97
N LEU A 138 2.59 19.16 -2.62
CA LEU A 138 2.82 20.60 -2.53
C LEU A 138 2.71 21.30 -3.89
N ASN A 139 3.02 20.61 -4.99
CA ASN A 139 2.94 21.17 -6.34
C ASN A 139 1.49 21.47 -6.73
N LEU A 140 0.56 20.59 -6.35
CA LEU A 140 -0.87 20.82 -6.54
C LEU A 140 -1.32 22.08 -5.80
N LEU A 141 -0.99 22.20 -4.51
CA LEU A 141 -1.36 23.38 -3.70
C LEU A 141 -0.75 24.66 -4.27
N SER A 142 0.51 24.59 -4.69
CA SER A 142 1.21 25.71 -5.33
C SER A 142 0.57 26.10 -6.66
N SER A 143 0.16 25.13 -7.49
CA SER A 143 -0.50 25.38 -8.78
C SER A 143 -1.86 26.06 -8.63
N GLN A 144 -2.57 25.81 -7.53
CA GLN A 144 -3.85 26.44 -7.21
C GLN A 144 -3.69 27.77 -6.46
N SER A 145 -2.46 28.26 -6.29
CA SER A 145 -2.17 29.47 -5.49
C SER A 145 -2.74 29.39 -4.05
N ALA A 146 -2.79 28.17 -3.50
CA ALA A 146 -3.30 27.90 -2.17
C ALA A 146 -2.19 28.11 -1.12
N TYR A 147 -1.85 29.37 -0.87
CA TYR A 147 -0.88 29.76 0.18
C TYR A 147 -1.55 29.97 1.54
N ASP A 148 -2.83 30.31 1.53
CA ASP A 148 -3.62 30.50 2.74
C ASP A 148 -4.21 29.16 3.19
N GLU A 149 -4.19 28.88 4.49
CA GLU A 149 -4.73 27.64 5.07
C GLU A 149 -6.18 27.36 4.63
N LYS A 150 -7.01 28.40 4.57
CA LYS A 150 -8.40 28.28 4.10
C LYS A 150 -8.49 27.78 2.64
N LYS A 151 -7.66 28.31 1.75
CA LYS A 151 -7.61 27.88 0.33
C LYS A 151 -7.03 26.48 0.19
N ILE A 152 -6.07 26.11 1.05
CA ILE A 152 -5.55 24.74 1.11
C ILE A 152 -6.70 23.79 1.45
N PHE A 153 -7.51 24.10 2.46
CA PHE A 153 -8.68 23.29 2.82
C PHE A 153 -9.73 23.20 1.72
N GLU A 154 -10.05 24.32 1.08
CA GLU A 154 -10.98 24.35 -0.06
C GLU A 154 -10.46 23.45 -1.18
N THR A 155 -9.18 23.57 -1.54
CA THR A 155 -8.53 22.74 -2.56
C THR A 155 -8.54 21.25 -2.20
N LEU A 156 -8.16 20.90 -0.96
CA LEU A 156 -8.17 19.52 -0.48
C LEU A 156 -9.58 18.93 -0.51
N LYS A 157 -10.58 19.73 -0.12
CA LYS A 157 -11.98 19.34 -0.13
C LYS A 157 -12.50 19.13 -1.55
N GLU A 158 -12.25 20.06 -2.47
CA GLU A 158 -12.66 19.94 -3.86
C GLU A 158 -12.09 18.67 -4.51
N ARG A 159 -10.79 18.40 -4.26
CA ARG A 159 -10.14 17.20 -4.78
C ARG A 159 -10.71 15.94 -4.18
N TYR A 160 -10.94 15.93 -2.87
CA TYR A 160 -11.58 14.81 -2.21
C TYR A 160 -13.01 14.57 -2.71
N ASP A 161 -13.81 15.62 -2.90
CA ASP A 161 -15.18 15.52 -3.40
C ASP A 161 -15.20 14.99 -4.85
N GLU A 162 -14.24 15.40 -5.69
CA GLU A 162 -14.02 14.83 -7.01
C GLU A 162 -13.63 13.34 -6.93
N TYR A 163 -12.70 12.97 -6.05
CA TYR A 163 -12.36 11.58 -5.75
C TYR A 163 -13.58 10.78 -5.28
N ALA A 164 -14.42 11.35 -4.42
CA ALA A 164 -15.62 10.70 -3.89
C ALA A 164 -16.66 10.43 -4.97
N ALA A 165 -16.74 11.25 -6.02
CA ALA A 165 -17.72 11.11 -7.10
C ALA A 165 -17.53 9.85 -7.99
N TYR A 166 -16.31 9.32 -8.12
CA TYR A 166 -16.03 8.17 -9.01
C TYR A 166 -16.05 6.83 -8.27
N ASN A 167 -16.89 5.87 -8.65
CA ASN A 167 -16.97 4.56 -7.97
C ASN A 167 -15.62 3.87 -7.79
N ARG A 168 -14.71 4.00 -8.76
CA ARG A 168 -13.35 3.44 -8.68
C ARG A 168 -12.34 4.58 -8.72
N SER A 169 -11.81 4.97 -7.57
CA SER A 169 -10.90 6.09 -7.45
C SER A 169 -9.71 5.78 -6.55
N LEU A 170 -8.59 6.46 -6.81
CA LEU A 170 -7.36 6.33 -6.06
C LEU A 170 -6.83 7.73 -5.73
N ILE A 171 -6.57 7.98 -4.46
CA ILE A 171 -5.98 9.24 -3.98
C ILE A 171 -4.65 8.96 -3.29
N VAL A 172 -3.64 9.75 -3.62
CA VAL A 172 -2.28 9.63 -3.08
C VAL A 172 -1.94 10.90 -2.32
N TYR A 173 -1.59 10.76 -1.05
CA TYR A 173 -1.17 11.86 -0.18
C TYR A 173 0.34 11.78 0.05
N ASP A 174 1.06 12.83 -0.33
CA ASP A 174 2.45 13.04 0.11
C ASP A 174 2.47 13.70 1.49
N LEU A 175 2.58 12.88 2.54
CA LEU A 175 2.44 13.38 3.91
C LEU A 175 3.56 14.34 4.30
N ASP A 176 4.79 14.09 3.84
CA ASP A 176 5.94 14.93 4.18
C ASP A 176 5.74 16.35 3.62
N SER A 177 5.28 16.43 2.37
CA SER A 177 5.04 17.69 1.67
C SER A 177 3.84 18.47 2.21
N LEU A 178 2.79 17.79 2.68
CA LEU A 178 1.55 18.43 3.12
C LEU A 178 1.58 18.85 4.60
N ILE A 179 2.14 17.99 5.46
CA ILE A 179 2.01 18.12 6.91
C ILE A 179 3.24 18.78 7.52
N GLY A 180 4.43 18.36 7.07
CA GLY A 180 5.71 18.78 7.62
C GLY A 180 5.95 18.28 9.05
N VAL A 181 7.20 17.97 9.37
CA VAL A 181 7.65 17.64 10.73
C VAL A 181 8.68 18.66 11.16
N ASN A 182 8.45 19.30 12.30
CA ASN A 182 9.45 20.14 12.95
C ASN A 182 10.29 19.28 13.89
N LYS A 183 11.60 19.29 13.72
CA LYS A 183 12.55 18.59 14.58
C LYS A 183 13.28 19.62 15.42
N SER A 184 13.05 19.61 16.73
CA SER A 184 13.79 20.42 17.69
C SER A 184 14.82 19.54 18.39
N GLU A 185 16.10 19.80 18.11
CA GLU A 185 17.21 19.16 18.80
C GLU A 185 17.63 20.03 19.99
N SER A 186 17.70 19.42 21.17
CA SER A 186 18.19 20.05 22.39
C SER A 186 19.43 19.31 22.86
N GLU A 187 20.56 20.02 22.88
CA GLU A 187 21.80 19.53 23.49
C GLU A 187 21.81 19.95 24.96
N SER A 188 21.71 18.96 25.85
CA SER A 188 21.90 19.16 27.29
C SER A 188 23.19 18.47 27.74
N SER A 189 23.72 18.90 28.90
CA SER A 189 24.84 18.22 29.57
C SER A 189 24.52 16.77 29.98
N MET A 190 23.26 16.32 29.86
CA MET A 190 22.82 14.94 30.07
C MET A 190 22.58 14.16 28.78
N GLY A 191 22.79 14.77 27.60
CA GLY A 191 22.64 14.12 26.30
C GLY A 191 21.87 14.97 25.28
N ARG A 192 21.86 14.47 24.03
CA ARG A 192 21.07 15.00 22.92
C ARG A 192 19.65 14.43 23.00
N SER A 193 18.64 15.29 23.09
CA SER A 193 17.25 14.92 22.88
C SER A 193 16.72 15.56 21.59
N SER A 194 15.98 14.79 20.81
CA SER A 194 15.30 15.27 19.60
C SER A 194 13.80 15.14 19.78
N ASN A 195 13.08 16.25 19.81
CA ASN A 195 11.62 16.27 19.81
C ASN A 195 11.13 16.51 18.38
N SER A 196 10.12 15.75 17.97
CA SER A 196 9.47 15.92 16.66
C SER A 196 8.00 16.30 16.87
N SER A 197 7.52 17.28 16.11
CA SER A 197 6.11 17.68 16.15
C SER A 197 5.57 17.94 14.74
N VAL A 198 4.27 17.74 14.57
CA VAL A 198 3.56 18.04 13.33
C VAL A 198 3.40 19.55 13.17
N VAL A 199 3.72 20.09 11.98
CA VAL A 199 3.59 21.53 11.70
C VAL A 199 2.14 21.88 11.37
N ASN A 200 1.55 21.22 10.37
CA ASN A 200 0.19 21.53 9.91
C ASN A 200 -0.87 20.58 10.51
N GLN A 201 -1.21 20.78 11.79
CA GLN A 201 -2.12 19.89 12.52
C GLN A 201 -3.52 19.80 11.90
N ASN A 202 -4.03 20.89 11.32
CA ASN A 202 -5.36 20.88 10.72
C ASN A 202 -5.38 20.02 9.44
N ILE A 203 -4.37 20.18 8.57
CA ILE A 203 -4.23 19.38 7.34
C ILE A 203 -4.05 17.91 7.71
N TYR A 204 -3.22 17.63 8.71
CA TYR A 204 -3.03 16.29 9.26
C TYR A 204 -4.35 15.64 9.69
N THR A 205 -5.14 16.36 10.50
CA THR A 205 -6.46 15.88 10.98
C THR A 205 -7.40 15.57 9.82
N TYR A 206 -7.40 16.42 8.80
CA TYR A 206 -8.23 16.23 7.61
C TYR A 206 -7.80 15.00 6.79
N VAL A 207 -6.51 14.89 6.45
CA VAL A 207 -5.97 13.75 5.70
C VAL A 207 -6.20 12.45 6.46
N ARG A 208 -5.97 12.44 7.77
CA ARG A 208 -6.26 11.28 8.65
C ARG A 208 -7.73 10.86 8.56
N ALA A 209 -8.66 11.80 8.64
CA ALA A 209 -10.09 11.50 8.57
C ALA A 209 -10.45 10.90 7.20
N ARG A 210 -9.99 11.51 6.11
CA ARG A 210 -10.29 11.04 4.74
C ARG A 210 -9.60 9.72 4.40
N PHE A 211 -8.40 9.48 4.93
CA PHE A 211 -7.70 8.21 4.75
C PHE A 211 -8.45 7.03 5.37
N ARG A 212 -9.16 7.25 6.48
CA ARG A 212 -10.01 6.23 7.12
C ARG A 212 -11.29 5.91 6.33
N GLU A 213 -11.74 6.82 5.47
CA GLU A 213 -12.93 6.64 4.63
C GLU A 213 -12.66 5.75 3.40
N ALA A 214 -11.40 5.42 3.11
CA ALA A 214 -11.06 4.46 2.07
C ALA A 214 -11.71 3.11 2.34
N VAL A 215 -12.39 2.58 1.31
CA VAL A 215 -13.20 1.37 1.41
C VAL A 215 -13.25 0.66 0.07
N ILE A 216 -13.21 -0.68 0.11
CA ILE A 216 -13.49 -1.52 -1.04
C ILE A 216 -14.74 -2.32 -0.71
N GLU A 217 -15.84 -1.97 -1.37
CA GLU A 217 -17.10 -2.68 -1.25
C GLU A 217 -17.14 -3.77 -2.31
N THR A 218 -16.83 -5.00 -1.90
CA THR A 218 -17.15 -6.18 -2.69
C THR A 218 -18.64 -6.50 -2.54
N THR A 219 -19.46 -5.89 -3.39
CA THR A 219 -20.82 -6.39 -3.64
C THR A 219 -20.75 -7.77 -4.30
N THR A 220 -21.79 -8.57 -4.09
CA THR A 220 -21.94 -9.91 -4.65
C THR A 220 -21.68 -9.93 -6.16
N PRO A 221 -21.13 -11.03 -6.71
CA PRO A 221 -20.58 -11.11 -8.07
C PRO A 221 -21.59 -10.90 -9.22
N ALA A 222 -22.86 -10.61 -8.91
CA ALA A 222 -23.91 -10.44 -9.90
C ALA A 222 -23.99 -9.01 -10.50
N ASN A 223 -23.41 -7.99 -9.84
CA ASN A 223 -23.51 -6.59 -10.28
C ASN A 223 -22.15 -5.87 -10.26
N ASP A 224 -21.28 -6.22 -11.21
CA ASP A 224 -19.95 -5.61 -11.36
C ASP A 224 -20.00 -4.08 -11.65
N ALA A 225 -21.17 -3.60 -12.09
CA ALA A 225 -21.47 -2.18 -12.34
C ALA A 225 -21.64 -1.32 -11.07
N GLN A 226 -21.83 -1.94 -9.89
CA GLN A 226 -22.02 -1.23 -8.61
C GLN A 226 -20.85 -1.39 -7.63
N ARG A 227 -19.72 -1.94 -8.09
CA ARG A 227 -18.53 -2.13 -7.25
C ARG A 227 -17.85 -0.78 -6.96
N VAL A 228 -17.81 -0.40 -5.69
CA VAL A 228 -17.14 0.80 -5.19
C VAL A 228 -15.74 0.41 -4.68
N GLU A 229 -14.71 0.99 -5.29
CA GLU A 229 -13.31 0.81 -4.90
C GLU A 229 -12.64 2.17 -4.66
N LYS A 230 -12.44 2.50 -3.38
CA LYS A 230 -11.88 3.76 -2.93
C LYS A 230 -10.53 3.48 -2.28
N TRP A 231 -9.46 3.76 -3.02
CA TRP A 231 -8.09 3.55 -2.57
C TRP A 231 -7.47 4.84 -2.05
N ALA A 232 -6.91 4.80 -0.85
CA ALA A 232 -6.09 5.87 -0.30
C ALA A 232 -4.66 5.38 -0.05
N ILE A 233 -3.69 6.09 -0.60
CA ILE A 233 -2.26 5.83 -0.44
C ILE A 233 -1.64 6.99 0.32
N ALA A 234 -0.98 6.70 1.43
CA ALA A 234 -0.16 7.68 2.15
C ALA A 234 1.31 7.37 1.89
N VAL A 235 2.09 8.38 1.49
CA VAL A 235 3.53 8.27 1.25
C VAL A 235 4.25 9.15 2.27
N THR A 236 5.27 8.59 2.94
CA THR A 236 6.04 9.29 3.97
C THR A 236 7.48 8.79 3.99
N ARG A 237 8.41 9.71 4.27
CA ARG A 237 9.83 9.47 4.53
C ARG A 237 10.13 9.61 6.01
N GLU A 238 9.38 10.43 6.72
CA GLU A 238 9.65 10.71 8.13
C GLU A 238 9.14 9.58 9.04
N PRO A 239 10.01 8.84 9.77
CA PRO A 239 9.59 7.71 10.60
C PRO A 239 8.69 8.12 11.77
N PHE A 240 8.88 9.33 12.31
CA PHE A 240 7.99 9.89 13.32
C PHE A 240 6.57 10.04 12.78
N LEU A 241 6.43 10.65 11.59
CA LEU A 241 5.14 10.89 10.96
C LEU A 241 4.46 9.57 10.57
N LEU A 242 5.23 8.60 10.06
CA LEU A 242 4.74 7.25 9.76
C LEU A 242 4.12 6.59 11.00
N ARG A 243 4.87 6.52 12.11
CA ARG A 243 4.39 5.89 13.35
C ARG A 243 3.16 6.58 13.89
N GLN A 244 3.20 7.91 14.00
CA GLN A 244 2.08 8.71 14.47
C GLN A 244 0.84 8.49 13.59
N PHE A 245 1.00 8.55 12.25
CA PHE A 245 -0.09 8.37 11.30
C PHE A 245 -0.69 6.96 11.35
N CYS A 246 0.13 5.91 11.40
CA CYS A 246 -0.34 4.52 11.53
C CYS A 246 -1.21 4.33 12.77
N VAL A 247 -0.74 4.81 13.93
CA VAL A 247 -1.49 4.76 15.19
C VAL A 247 -2.79 5.56 15.05
N ASP A 248 -2.69 6.78 14.54
CA ASP A 248 -3.82 7.67 14.44
C ASP A 248 -4.87 7.19 13.45
N VAL A 249 -4.54 6.54 12.33
CA VAL A 249 -5.54 6.00 11.40
C VAL A 249 -6.05 4.61 11.82
N GLY A 250 -5.51 4.02 12.89
CA GLY A 250 -5.79 2.63 13.26
C GLY A 250 -5.39 1.68 12.12
N PHE A 251 -4.23 1.94 11.52
CA PHE A 251 -3.64 1.03 10.56
C PHE A 251 -3.12 -0.19 11.31
N THR A 252 -3.35 -1.37 10.76
CA THR A 252 -2.85 -2.61 11.37
C THR A 252 -1.33 -2.52 11.54
N GLN A 253 -0.82 -2.97 12.67
CA GLN A 253 0.63 -3.02 12.94
C GLN A 253 1.23 -4.32 12.41
N THR A 254 2.48 -4.23 11.98
CA THR A 254 3.25 -5.42 11.60
C THR A 254 3.62 -6.21 12.86
N LYS A 255 3.93 -7.51 12.70
CA LYS A 255 4.42 -8.32 13.83
C LYS A 255 5.69 -7.73 14.44
N HIS A 256 6.57 -7.19 13.60
CA HIS A 256 7.79 -6.56 14.06
C HIS A 256 7.50 -5.36 14.97
N GLU A 257 6.54 -4.50 14.59
CA GLU A 257 6.14 -3.35 15.42
C GLU A 257 5.43 -3.79 16.71
N GLU A 258 4.63 -4.87 16.65
CA GLU A 258 4.03 -5.48 17.86
C GLU A 258 5.12 -5.99 18.82
N ASP A 259 6.14 -6.68 18.30
CA ASP A 259 7.26 -7.22 19.08
C ASP A 259 8.13 -6.09 19.68
N GLU A 260 8.43 -5.03 18.92
CA GLU A 260 9.18 -3.87 19.42
C GLU A 260 8.46 -3.14 20.55
N MET A 261 7.16 -2.92 20.41
CA MET A 261 6.37 -2.28 21.48
C MET A 261 6.28 -3.17 22.73
N GLU A 262 6.17 -4.48 22.56
CA GLU A 262 6.18 -5.41 23.68
C GLU A 262 7.54 -5.41 24.39
N ASP A 263 8.64 -5.34 23.65
CA ASP A 263 9.99 -5.24 24.20
C ASP A 263 10.23 -3.88 24.88
N GLU A 264 9.74 -2.77 24.34
CA GLU A 264 9.76 -1.46 25.01
C GLU A 264 8.93 -1.47 26.29
N ARG A 265 7.74 -2.09 26.25
CA ARG A 265 6.90 -2.25 27.44
C ARG A 265 7.61 -3.06 28.51
N ARG A 266 8.22 -4.19 28.15
CA ARG A 266 9.04 -5.00 29.07
C ARG A 266 10.18 -4.18 29.68
N LYS A 267 10.96 -3.46 28.86
CA LYS A 267 12.02 -2.58 29.37
C LYS A 267 11.50 -1.49 30.32
N SER A 268 10.28 -1.02 30.11
CA SER A 268 9.64 -0.03 30.97
C SER A 268 9.03 -0.58 32.27
N GLU A 269 8.82 -1.89 32.34
CA GLU A 269 8.24 -2.57 33.51
C GLU A 269 9.29 -3.40 34.28
N ASP A 270 10.39 -3.78 33.62
CA ASP A 270 11.45 -4.61 34.18
C ASP A 270 12.32 -3.82 35.17
N LEU A 271 12.52 -4.41 36.34
CA LEU A 271 13.41 -3.92 37.38
C LEU A 271 14.87 -4.15 36.96
N ILE A 272 15.55 -3.08 36.54
CA ILE A 272 16.95 -3.13 36.14
C ILE A 272 17.82 -2.98 37.40
N GLN A 273 18.73 -3.92 37.62
CA GLN A 273 19.69 -3.81 38.72
C GLN A 273 20.85 -2.88 38.32
N CYS A 274 21.06 -1.82 39.09
CA CYS A 274 22.17 -0.91 38.89
C CYS A 274 23.51 -1.62 39.17
N VAL A 275 24.42 -1.58 38.19
CA VAL A 275 25.75 -2.21 38.31
C VAL A 275 26.59 -1.63 39.45
N LYS A 276 26.35 -0.36 39.82
CA LYS A 276 27.14 0.35 40.85
C LYS A 276 26.59 0.20 42.26
N CYS A 277 25.29 0.40 42.47
CA CYS A 277 24.69 0.35 43.81
C CYS A 277 23.94 -0.95 44.11
N ARG A 278 23.73 -1.81 43.10
CA ARG A 278 22.94 -3.06 43.17
C ARG A 278 21.46 -2.87 43.50
N ASP A 279 20.98 -1.63 43.56
CA ASP A 279 19.55 -1.33 43.69
C ASP A 279 18.81 -1.56 42.38
N PHE A 280 17.53 -1.91 42.47
CA PHE A 280 16.65 -2.06 41.33
C PHE A 280 15.99 -0.72 41.01
N TYR A 281 15.95 -0.36 39.73
CA TYR A 281 15.25 0.83 39.25
C TYR A 281 14.51 0.51 37.95
N ILE A 282 13.47 1.29 37.68
CA ILE A 282 12.74 1.26 36.41
C ILE A 282 13.28 2.42 35.56
N GLU A 283 13.74 2.13 34.34
CA GLU A 283 14.41 3.13 33.49
C GLU A 283 13.54 4.35 33.17
N ASN A 284 12.21 4.17 33.11
CA ASN A 284 11.26 5.25 32.88
C ASN A 284 11.04 6.17 34.11
N GLU A 285 11.28 5.69 35.33
CA GLU A 285 11.12 6.53 36.53
C GLU A 285 12.28 7.54 36.70
N ASN A 286 13.44 7.24 36.09
CA ASN A 286 14.64 8.09 36.15
C ASN A 286 14.77 9.09 34.97
N LYS A 287 13.76 9.18 34.10
CA LYS A 287 13.74 10.15 32.97
C LYS A 287 13.02 11.47 33.29
N MET A 288 12.66 11.74 34.55
CA MET A 288 12.24 13.06 35.04
C MET A 288 13.42 13.90 35.49
#